data_AF-A0A258LMG1-F1
#
_entry.id   AF-A0A258LMG1-F1
#
_cell.length_a   1.000
_cell.length_b   1.000
_cell.length_c   1.000
_cell.angle_alpha   90.00
_cell.angle_beta   90.00
_cell.angle_gamma   90.00
#
_symmetry.space_group_name_H-M   'P 1'
#
loop_
_entity.id
_entity.type
_entity.pdbx_description
1 polymer ?
#
loop_
_entity_poly.entity_id
_entity_poly.type
_entity_poly.pdbx_seq_one_letter_code
_entity_poly.pdbx_strand_id
1 'polypeptide(L)'
;MTSSIGNAVYNKHDGVIIVIDNFYSSATGGQDILSSRADTESRSTQHPIKKAVEGVGATWVRQIDNTYDVGKMRDTLKEALANNEPGPKVIVASSECMLNKQRRVKPLFNKAVKDGQRKVRERFGVDEDVCTGDHACIRLSGCPSLSVKHSADPLKDDPVAAIDNSCVGCGNCGEVSEAAVLCPSFYRADIIYNPTGFDRFMARVRGAVIGFLQSRRARRRVSFA
;
A
#
# COMPACT_ATOMS: atom_id res chain seq x y z
N MET A 1 -31.91 16.74 -1.19
CA MET A 1 -30.90 15.66 -1.23
C MET A 1 -30.52 15.40 -2.67
N THR A 2 -29.40 15.94 -3.17
CA THR A 2 -29.04 15.90 -4.60
C THR A 2 -27.77 15.10 -4.90
N SER A 3 -27.08 14.55 -3.90
CA SER A 3 -25.75 13.94 -4.02
C SER A 3 -25.69 12.41 -3.82
N SER A 4 -26.80 11.67 -3.90
CA SER A 4 -26.80 10.21 -3.75
C SER A 4 -26.51 9.49 -5.08
N ILE A 5 -26.00 8.25 -5.00
CA ILE A 5 -25.78 7.39 -6.19
C ILE A 5 -27.11 7.14 -6.91
N GLY A 6 -28.21 6.89 -6.18
CA GLY A 6 -29.52 6.73 -6.79
C GLY A 6 -30.00 7.97 -7.54
N ASN A 7 -29.75 9.17 -7.02
CA ASN A 7 -30.06 10.40 -7.72
C ASN A 7 -29.18 10.61 -8.95
N ALA A 8 -27.89 10.23 -8.89
CA ALA A 8 -26.98 10.28 -10.03
C ALA A 8 -27.41 9.34 -11.16
N VAL A 9 -27.85 8.13 -10.82
CA VAL A 9 -28.41 7.17 -11.79
C VAL A 9 -29.72 7.71 -12.38
N TYR A 10 -30.65 8.17 -11.53
CA TYR A 10 -31.94 8.70 -11.94
C TYR A 10 -31.83 9.87 -12.93
N ASN A 11 -30.93 10.83 -12.65
CA ASN A 11 -30.71 12.01 -13.49
C ASN A 11 -29.67 11.79 -14.59
N LYS A 12 -29.13 10.57 -14.75
CA LYS A 12 -28.06 10.25 -15.71
C LYS A 12 -26.87 11.21 -15.59
N HIS A 13 -26.50 11.55 -14.36
CA HIS A 13 -25.40 12.47 -14.09
C HIS A 13 -24.10 11.89 -14.63
N ASP A 14 -23.45 12.62 -15.54
CA ASP A 14 -22.19 12.20 -16.14
C ASP A 14 -21.02 12.64 -15.25
N GLY A 15 -20.52 11.69 -14.45
CA GLY A 15 -19.45 11.95 -13.52
C GLY A 15 -18.93 10.67 -12.89
N VAL A 16 -17.72 10.75 -12.33
CA VAL A 16 -17.07 9.64 -11.66
C VAL A 16 -17.36 9.70 -10.17
N ILE A 17 -17.90 8.62 -9.62
CA ILE A 17 -18.16 8.44 -8.19
C ILE A 17 -17.23 7.34 -7.68
N ILE A 18 -16.35 7.69 -6.75
CA ILE A 18 -15.46 6.73 -6.10
C ILE A 18 -15.98 6.45 -4.70
N VAL A 19 -16.31 5.19 -4.43
CA VAL A 19 -16.69 4.72 -3.10
C VAL A 19 -15.50 4.03 -2.46
N ILE A 20 -15.02 4.57 -1.34
CA ILE A 20 -13.93 3.98 -0.56
C ILE A 20 -14.56 3.05 0.50
N ASP A 21 -14.48 1.75 0.26
CA ASP A 21 -14.98 0.72 1.16
C ASP A 21 -13.84 0.09 1.95
N ASN A 22 -13.70 0.54 3.19
CA ASN A 22 -12.67 0.11 4.13
C ASN A 22 -13.12 -1.00 5.10
N PHE A 23 -14.28 -1.59 4.82
CA PHE A 23 -14.98 -2.63 5.59
C PHE A 23 -15.49 -2.20 6.97
N TYR A 24 -15.33 -0.96 7.39
CA TYR A 24 -15.75 -0.47 8.71
C TYR A 24 -15.96 1.04 8.69
N SER A 25 -16.74 1.60 9.61
CA SER A 25 -16.71 3.06 9.83
C SER A 25 -15.38 3.48 10.48
N SER A 26 -14.35 3.72 9.66
CA SER A 26 -13.00 4.07 10.16
C SER A 26 -12.96 5.41 10.90
N ALA A 27 -13.81 6.37 10.51
CA ALA A 27 -13.88 7.68 11.14
C ALA A 27 -14.34 7.63 12.61
N THR A 28 -15.13 6.62 12.97
CA THR A 28 -15.72 6.49 14.32
C THR A 28 -15.08 5.38 15.15
N GLY A 29 -14.01 4.74 14.67
CA GLY A 29 -13.26 3.74 15.44
C GLY A 29 -13.50 2.28 15.05
N GLY A 30 -14.11 2.01 13.90
CA GLY A 30 -14.18 0.67 13.32
C GLY A 30 -15.49 -0.08 13.57
N GLN A 31 -16.61 0.63 13.69
CA GLN A 31 -17.94 0.02 13.80
C GLN A 31 -18.31 -0.70 12.50
N ASP A 32 -19.04 -1.80 12.63
CA ASP A 32 -19.57 -2.52 11.48
C ASP A 32 -20.62 -1.70 10.74
N ILE A 33 -20.59 -1.86 9.42
CA ILE A 33 -21.51 -1.32 8.43
C ILE A 33 -21.99 -2.47 7.53
N LEU A 34 -22.93 -2.20 6.63
CA LEU A 34 -23.48 -3.23 5.72
C LEU A 34 -22.39 -3.95 4.91
N SER A 35 -21.38 -3.22 4.43
CA SER A 35 -20.25 -3.78 3.67
C SER A 35 -19.14 -4.40 4.53
N SER A 36 -19.30 -4.42 5.86
CA SER A 36 -18.32 -5.03 6.75
C SER A 36 -18.16 -6.52 6.49
N ARG A 37 -16.93 -7.02 6.62
CA ARG A 37 -16.59 -8.45 6.45
C ARG A 37 -16.55 -9.21 7.78
N ALA A 38 -17.13 -8.65 8.84
CA ALA A 38 -17.22 -9.29 10.14
C ALA A 38 -18.37 -10.32 10.16
N ASP A 39 -18.13 -11.48 10.78
CA ASP A 39 -19.19 -12.43 11.11
C ASP A 39 -19.86 -12.00 12.41
N THR A 40 -21.17 -11.74 12.39
CA THR A 40 -21.91 -11.27 13.56
C THR A 40 -23.31 -11.89 13.56
N GLU A 41 -23.72 -12.50 14.66
CA GLU A 41 -25.03 -13.16 14.77
C GLU A 41 -26.20 -12.17 14.75
N SER A 42 -25.99 -10.96 15.29
CA SER A 42 -27.05 -9.95 15.45
C SER A 42 -27.18 -8.97 14.29
N ARG A 43 -26.30 -9.02 13.29
CA ARG A 43 -26.24 -8.03 12.20
C ARG A 43 -26.12 -8.70 10.84
N SER A 44 -26.81 -8.14 9.85
CA SER A 44 -26.64 -8.54 8.45
C SER A 44 -25.50 -7.75 7.83
N THR A 45 -24.32 -8.38 7.75
CA THR A 45 -23.08 -7.83 7.15
C THR A 45 -22.77 -8.52 5.82
N GLN A 46 -21.61 -8.25 5.23
CA GLN A 46 -21.14 -8.86 3.98
C GLN A 46 -21.97 -8.50 2.74
N HIS A 47 -22.61 -7.33 2.75
CA HIS A 47 -23.35 -6.78 1.61
C HIS A 47 -22.42 -5.93 0.73
N PRO A 48 -21.93 -6.43 -0.41
CA PRO A 48 -20.97 -5.70 -1.23
C PRO A 48 -21.64 -4.48 -1.88
N ILE A 49 -20.99 -3.32 -1.76
CA ILE A 49 -21.49 -2.05 -2.32
C ILE A 49 -21.70 -2.15 -3.83
N LYS A 50 -20.83 -2.88 -4.55
CA LYS A 50 -20.98 -3.11 -5.99
C LYS A 50 -22.38 -3.60 -6.36
N LYS A 51 -22.89 -4.64 -5.69
CA LYS A 51 -24.22 -5.20 -5.98
C LYS A 51 -25.34 -4.21 -5.68
N ALA A 52 -25.20 -3.42 -4.62
CA ALA A 52 -26.18 -2.40 -4.28
C ALA A 52 -26.23 -1.30 -5.35
N VAL A 53 -25.07 -0.85 -5.83
CA VAL A 53 -24.95 0.16 -6.88
C VAL A 53 -25.51 -0.34 -8.22
N GLU A 54 -25.19 -1.57 -8.60
CA GLU A 54 -25.75 -2.23 -9.79
C GLU A 54 -27.28 -2.38 -9.67
N GLY A 55 -27.78 -2.77 -8.49
CA GLY A 55 -29.22 -2.92 -8.23
C GLY A 55 -30.02 -1.61 -8.30
N VAL A 56 -29.36 -0.46 -8.11
CA VAL A 56 -29.97 0.87 -8.26
C VAL A 56 -29.97 1.34 -9.73
N GLY A 57 -29.31 0.61 -10.64
CA GLY A 57 -29.33 0.85 -12.09
C GLY A 57 -28.06 1.47 -12.66
N ALA A 58 -26.97 1.52 -11.90
CA ALA A 58 -25.67 1.92 -12.46
C ALA A 58 -25.14 0.84 -13.42
N THR A 59 -24.84 1.24 -14.65
CA THR A 59 -24.39 0.32 -15.72
C THR A 59 -22.88 0.18 -15.79
N TRP A 60 -22.14 1.25 -15.45
CA TRP A 60 -20.68 1.23 -15.41
C TRP A 60 -20.22 1.16 -13.95
N VAL A 61 -19.83 -0.04 -13.52
CA VAL A 61 -19.32 -0.28 -12.16
C VAL A 61 -18.01 -1.07 -12.23
N ARG A 62 -16.97 -0.59 -11.55
CA ARG A 62 -15.68 -1.27 -11.39
C ARG A 62 -15.39 -1.48 -9.92
N GLN A 63 -14.97 -2.68 -9.53
CA GLN A 63 -14.55 -2.98 -8.17
C GLN A 63 -13.07 -3.32 -8.15
N ILE A 64 -12.35 -2.73 -7.18
CA ILE A 64 -10.92 -2.96 -6.95
C ILE A 64 -10.77 -3.42 -5.50
N ASP A 65 -10.44 -4.70 -5.31
CA ASP A 65 -10.29 -5.31 -3.98
C ASP A 65 -8.91 -5.11 -3.34
N ASN A 66 -7.96 -4.54 -4.07
CA ASN A 66 -6.64 -4.15 -3.57
C ASN A 66 -6.35 -2.70 -3.97
N THR A 67 -6.66 -1.75 -3.10
CA THR A 67 -6.48 -0.31 -3.37
C THR A 67 -5.02 0.13 -3.28
N TYR A 68 -4.12 -0.74 -2.79
CA TYR A 68 -2.68 -0.48 -2.81
C TYR A 68 -2.05 -0.71 -4.19
N ASP A 69 -2.77 -1.31 -5.14
CA ASP A 69 -2.37 -1.33 -6.55
C ASP A 69 -2.68 0.04 -7.18
N VAL A 70 -1.76 0.99 -6.97
CA VAL A 70 -1.92 2.39 -7.37
C VAL A 70 -1.99 2.52 -8.89
N GLY A 71 -1.24 1.68 -9.62
CA GLY A 71 -1.29 1.63 -11.08
C GLY A 71 -2.69 1.30 -11.58
N LYS A 72 -3.29 0.23 -11.07
CA LYS A 72 -4.66 -0.17 -11.42
C LYS A 72 -5.70 0.88 -11.03
N MET A 73 -5.57 1.49 -9.85
CA MET A 73 -6.46 2.57 -9.40
C MET A 73 -6.42 3.76 -10.36
N ARG A 74 -5.21 4.21 -10.73
CA ARG A 74 -4.99 5.29 -11.71
C ARG A 74 -5.59 4.96 -13.06
N ASP A 75 -5.33 3.76 -13.57
CA ASP A 75 -5.75 3.37 -14.92
C ASP A 75 -7.27 3.17 -15.00
N THR A 76 -7.90 2.64 -13.94
CA THR A 76 -9.37 2.55 -13.85
C THR A 76 -10.02 3.94 -13.77
N LEU A 77 -9.40 4.89 -13.06
CA LEU A 77 -9.88 6.27 -13.03
C LEU A 77 -9.77 6.94 -14.40
N LYS A 78 -8.66 6.70 -15.11
CA LYS A 78 -8.51 7.17 -16.49
C LYS A 78 -9.53 6.54 -17.44
N GLU A 79 -9.80 5.25 -17.32
CA GLU A 79 -10.86 4.56 -18.07
C GLU A 79 -12.22 5.22 -17.82
N ALA A 80 -12.55 5.50 -16.55
CA ALA A 80 -13.81 6.17 -16.19
C ALA A 80 -13.94 7.55 -16.82
N LEU A 81 -12.87 8.35 -16.79
CA LEU A 81 -12.86 9.72 -17.34
C LEU A 81 -12.83 9.77 -18.87
N ALA A 82 -12.28 8.75 -19.53
CA ALA A 82 -12.21 8.66 -20.98
C ALA A 82 -13.44 7.97 -21.61
N ASN A 83 -14.29 7.35 -20.79
CA ASN A 83 -15.47 6.64 -21.26
C ASN A 83 -16.59 7.65 -21.62
N ASN A 84 -17.10 7.56 -22.85
CA ASN A 84 -18.14 8.45 -23.37
C ASN A 84 -19.57 7.89 -23.21
N GLU A 85 -19.76 6.73 -22.56
CA GLU A 85 -21.11 6.20 -22.35
C GLU A 85 -21.84 7.05 -21.31
N PRO A 86 -23.11 7.41 -21.52
CA PRO A 86 -23.83 8.28 -20.61
C PRO A 86 -24.10 7.62 -19.24
N GLY A 87 -24.16 8.44 -18.20
CA GLY A 87 -24.50 8.03 -16.84
C GLY A 87 -23.28 7.87 -15.91
N PRO A 88 -23.52 7.69 -14.60
CA PRO A 88 -22.46 7.76 -13.61
C PRO A 88 -21.49 6.59 -13.73
N LYS A 89 -20.19 6.90 -13.60
CA LYS A 89 -19.11 5.91 -13.55
C LYS A 89 -18.77 5.62 -12.09
N VAL A 90 -19.12 4.45 -11.59
CA VAL A 90 -18.90 4.11 -10.18
C VAL A 90 -17.68 3.20 -10.02
N ILE A 91 -16.71 3.64 -9.22
CA ILE A 91 -15.55 2.84 -8.81
C ILE A 91 -15.71 2.49 -7.33
N VAL A 92 -15.81 1.20 -7.01
CA VAL A 92 -15.83 0.70 -5.63
C VAL A 92 -14.42 0.22 -5.27
N ALA A 93 -13.72 1.04 -4.50
CA ALA A 93 -12.36 0.80 -4.02
C ALA A 93 -12.42 0.12 -2.64
N SER A 94 -12.36 -1.21 -2.64
CA SER A 94 -12.57 -2.05 -1.46
C SER A 94 -11.25 -2.56 -0.89
N SER A 95 -10.83 -2.10 0.28
CA SER A 95 -9.65 -2.63 0.97
C SER A 95 -9.70 -2.31 2.45
N GLU A 96 -9.37 -3.31 3.27
CA GLU A 96 -9.43 -3.15 4.72
C GLU A 96 -8.55 -1.99 5.20
N CYS A 97 -9.11 -1.15 6.07
CA CYS A 97 -8.34 -0.13 6.77
C CYS A 97 -7.09 -0.74 7.42
N MET A 98 -5.90 -0.28 7.03
CA MET A 98 -4.63 -0.83 7.51
C MET A 98 -4.50 -0.78 9.03
N LEU A 99 -5.05 0.26 9.69
CA LEU A 99 -5.02 0.35 11.15
C LEU A 99 -5.84 -0.78 11.81
N ASN A 100 -7.05 -1.05 11.30
CA ASN A 100 -7.87 -2.15 11.81
C ASN A 100 -7.25 -3.52 11.47
N LYS A 101 -6.71 -3.68 10.25
CA LYS A 101 -5.95 -4.87 9.87
C LYS A 101 -4.80 -5.13 10.83
N GLN A 102 -4.01 -4.11 11.17
CA GLN A 102 -2.88 -4.24 12.11
C GLN A 102 -3.34 -4.56 13.53
N ARG A 103 -4.45 -3.98 14.01
CA ARG A 103 -5.04 -4.33 15.32
C ARG A 103 -5.39 -5.82 15.41
N ARG A 104 -5.87 -6.43 14.32
CA ARG A 104 -6.19 -7.86 14.25
C ARG A 104 -4.96 -8.75 14.05
N VAL A 105 -4.11 -8.41 13.09
CA VAL A 105 -3.00 -9.27 12.63
C VAL A 105 -1.81 -9.24 13.58
N LYS A 106 -1.48 -8.07 14.16
CA LYS A 106 -0.28 -7.92 15.00
C LYS A 106 -0.29 -8.80 16.25
N PRO A 107 -1.40 -8.95 17.02
CA PRO A 107 -1.44 -9.88 18.16
C PRO A 107 -1.28 -11.34 17.74
N LEU A 108 -1.94 -11.75 16.65
CA LEU A 108 -1.85 -13.12 16.12
C LEU A 108 -0.43 -13.44 15.63
N PHE A 109 0.19 -12.48 14.94
CA PHE A 109 1.59 -12.56 14.50
C PHE A 109 2.52 -12.73 15.71
N ASN A 110 2.38 -11.87 16.72
CA ASN A 110 3.22 -11.92 17.92
C ASN A 110 3.05 -13.22 18.69
N LYS A 111 1.82 -13.75 18.79
CA LYS A 111 1.55 -15.06 19.42
C LYS A 111 2.28 -16.17 18.66
N ALA A 112 2.10 -16.24 17.34
CA ALA A 112 2.76 -17.26 16.53
C ALA A 112 4.30 -17.18 16.58
N VAL A 113 4.87 -15.97 16.63
CA VAL A 113 6.32 -15.78 16.84
C VAL A 113 6.75 -16.32 18.20
N LYS A 114 6.00 -16.06 19.27
CA LYS A 114 6.28 -16.61 20.61
C LYS A 114 6.14 -18.14 20.65
N ASP A 115 5.21 -18.70 19.88
CA ASP A 115 4.99 -20.15 19.74
C ASP A 115 6.05 -20.84 18.87
N GLY A 116 7.13 -20.14 18.48
CA GLY A 116 8.23 -20.71 17.70
C GLY A 116 7.92 -20.88 16.20
N GLN A 117 6.78 -20.40 15.72
CA GLN A 117 6.41 -20.52 14.30
C GLN A 117 7.25 -19.57 13.45
N ARG A 118 7.68 -20.04 12.27
CA ARG A 118 8.33 -19.20 11.27
C ARG A 118 7.36 -18.13 10.78
N LYS A 119 7.72 -16.85 10.93
CA LYS A 119 6.93 -15.71 10.47
C LYS A 119 7.79 -14.69 9.75
N VAL A 120 7.23 -14.03 8.74
CA VAL A 120 7.92 -13.01 7.95
C VAL A 120 7.21 -11.68 8.14
N ARG A 121 7.97 -10.63 8.43
CA ARG A 121 7.47 -9.25 8.49
C ARG A 121 8.18 -8.42 7.45
N GLU A 122 7.41 -7.82 6.56
CA GLU A 122 7.92 -6.89 5.56
C GLU A 122 8.28 -5.55 6.23
N ARG A 123 9.44 -5.02 5.90
CA ARG A 123 9.89 -3.69 6.28
C ARG A 123 10.31 -2.94 5.03
N PHE A 124 9.84 -1.71 4.89
CA PHE A 124 10.24 -0.84 3.79
C PHE A 124 11.33 0.12 4.25
N GLY A 125 12.23 0.46 3.33
CA GLY A 125 13.28 1.43 3.52
C GLY A 125 13.53 2.24 2.26
N VAL A 126 14.34 3.28 2.40
CA VAL A 126 14.82 4.13 1.31
C VAL A 126 16.34 4.04 1.31
N ASP A 127 16.91 3.72 0.16
CA ASP A 127 18.35 3.72 -0.08
C ASP A 127 18.83 5.16 -0.21
N GLU A 128 19.66 5.58 0.77
CA GLU A 128 20.21 6.93 0.83
C GLU A 128 21.13 7.24 -0.34
N ASP A 129 21.83 6.24 -0.90
CA ASP A 129 22.75 6.45 -2.01
C ASP A 129 22.00 6.77 -3.30
N VAL A 130 20.81 6.17 -3.49
CA VAL A 130 19.96 6.31 -4.67
C VAL A 130 18.98 7.49 -4.53
N CYS A 131 18.60 7.85 -3.31
CA CYS A 131 17.66 8.94 -3.06
C CYS A 131 18.19 10.28 -3.59
N THR A 132 17.36 10.94 -4.40
CA THR A 132 17.67 12.23 -5.05
C THR A 132 17.39 13.45 -4.16
N GLY A 133 16.60 13.29 -3.09
CA GLY A 133 16.22 14.41 -2.21
C GLY A 133 15.03 15.25 -2.70
N ASP A 134 14.32 14.86 -3.77
CA ASP A 134 13.20 15.63 -4.33
C ASP A 134 11.89 15.59 -3.50
N HIS A 135 11.82 14.67 -2.53
CA HIS A 135 10.68 14.40 -1.63
C HIS A 135 9.32 14.22 -2.32
N ALA A 136 9.29 13.94 -3.63
CA ALA A 136 8.04 13.73 -4.37
C ALA A 136 7.27 12.52 -3.81
N CYS A 137 8.00 11.50 -3.35
CA CYS A 137 7.44 10.31 -2.71
C CYS A 137 6.66 10.65 -1.42
N ILE A 138 7.09 11.63 -0.63
CA ILE A 138 6.39 12.08 0.59
C ILE A 138 5.05 12.72 0.19
N ARG A 139 5.10 13.67 -0.74
CA ARG A 139 3.92 14.40 -1.20
C ARG A 139 2.88 13.50 -1.86
N LEU A 140 3.32 12.56 -2.70
CA LEU A 140 2.41 11.69 -3.44
C LEU A 140 1.88 10.53 -2.62
N SER A 141 2.67 9.95 -1.70
CA SER A 141 2.22 8.82 -0.90
C SER A 141 1.37 9.24 0.31
N GLY A 142 1.57 10.46 0.83
CA GLY A 142 0.91 10.93 2.05
C GLY A 142 1.17 10.04 3.27
N CYS A 143 2.26 9.26 3.26
CA CYS A 143 2.54 8.30 4.32
C CYS A 143 2.99 9.02 5.60
N PRO A 144 2.30 8.85 6.74
CA PRO A 144 2.67 9.53 7.99
C PRO A 144 4.01 9.04 8.56
N SER A 145 4.47 7.85 8.15
CA SER A 145 5.73 7.25 8.59
C SER A 145 6.91 7.55 7.65
N LEU A 146 6.69 8.30 6.56
CA LEU A 146 7.73 8.68 5.61
C LEU A 146 8.11 10.14 5.87
N SER A 147 9.32 10.34 6.35
CA SER A 147 9.88 11.64 6.74
C SER A 147 11.24 11.85 6.05
N VAL A 148 12.01 12.83 6.52
CA VAL A 148 13.35 13.15 6.03
C VAL A 148 14.39 12.96 7.13
N LYS A 149 15.63 12.65 6.73
CA LYS A 149 16.81 12.65 7.61
C LYS A 149 18.01 13.25 6.88
N HIS A 150 19.00 13.71 7.63
CA HIS A 150 20.25 14.16 7.05
C HIS A 150 21.01 12.97 6.46
N SER A 151 21.59 13.16 5.27
CA SER A 151 22.44 12.15 4.66
C SER A 151 23.77 12.05 5.40
N ALA A 152 24.38 10.86 5.38
CA ALA A 152 25.76 10.69 5.82
C ALA A 152 26.77 11.23 4.79
N ASP A 153 26.34 11.52 3.56
CA ASP A 153 27.17 12.09 2.50
C ASP A 153 27.25 13.63 2.65
N PRO A 154 28.43 14.20 2.98
CA PRO A 154 28.59 15.64 3.12
C PRO A 154 28.41 16.42 1.81
N LEU A 155 28.38 15.73 0.66
CA LEU A 155 28.12 16.32 -0.65
C LEU A 155 26.63 16.39 -1.00
N LYS A 156 25.75 15.78 -0.18
CA LYS A 156 24.30 15.89 -0.34
C LYS A 156 23.77 17.01 0.56
N ASP A 157 23.40 18.11 -0.07
CA ASP A 157 22.78 19.25 0.61
C ASP A 157 21.34 18.94 1.04
N ASP A 158 20.59 18.23 0.19
CA ASP A 158 19.20 17.89 0.46
C ASP A 158 19.06 16.67 1.39
N PRO A 159 18.14 16.72 2.37
CA PRO A 159 17.91 15.58 3.23
C PRO A 159 17.28 14.42 2.44
N VAL A 160 17.57 13.20 2.84
CA VAL A 160 17.08 12.00 2.17
C VAL A 160 15.79 11.51 2.82
N ALA A 161 14.90 10.92 2.03
CA ALA A 161 13.68 10.33 2.55
C ALA A 161 14.03 9.14 3.48
N ALA A 162 13.26 8.98 4.56
CA ALA A 162 13.46 7.96 5.57
C ALA A 162 12.12 7.45 6.08
N ILE A 163 12.05 6.14 6.30
CA ILE A 163 10.88 5.50 6.90
C ILE A 163 11.14 5.26 8.38
N ASP A 164 10.28 5.78 9.24
CA ASP A 164 10.39 5.63 10.69
C ASP A 164 9.88 4.25 11.18
N ASN A 165 9.94 4.04 12.50
CA ASN A 165 9.51 2.78 13.13
C ASN A 165 8.00 2.68 13.35
N SER A 166 7.22 3.73 13.07
CA SER A 166 5.76 3.70 13.10
C SER A 166 5.16 3.02 11.86
N CYS A 167 5.98 2.80 10.82
CA CYS A 167 5.59 2.15 9.58
C CYS A 167 4.91 0.80 9.82
N VAL A 168 3.70 0.67 9.28
CA VAL A 168 2.87 -0.54 9.35
C VAL A 168 3.12 -1.52 8.19
N GLY A 169 4.02 -1.19 7.27
CA GLY A 169 4.39 -2.04 6.14
C GLY A 169 3.29 -2.19 5.08
N CYS A 170 2.58 -1.11 4.73
CA CYS A 170 1.49 -1.17 3.74
C CYS A 170 1.95 -1.24 2.27
N GLY A 171 3.21 -0.93 1.97
CA GLY A 171 3.75 -0.92 0.60
C GLY A 171 3.36 0.29 -0.27
N ASN A 172 2.40 1.12 0.17
CA ASN A 172 1.88 2.24 -0.62
C ASN A 172 2.95 3.22 -1.12
N CYS A 173 3.96 3.55 -0.29
CA CYS A 173 5.02 4.48 -0.71
C CYS A 173 5.87 3.93 -1.86
N GLY A 174 6.12 2.61 -1.89
CA GLY A 174 6.80 1.96 -3.01
C GLY A 174 5.92 1.92 -4.26
N GLU A 175 4.66 1.51 -4.12
CA GLU A 175 3.69 1.45 -5.22
C GLU A 175 3.46 2.81 -5.88
N VAL A 176 3.34 3.88 -5.09
CA VAL A 176 3.24 5.26 -5.60
C VAL A 176 4.51 5.66 -6.35
N SER A 177 5.69 5.30 -5.81
CA SER A 177 6.96 5.67 -6.43
C SER A 177 7.14 4.97 -7.78
N GLU A 178 6.77 3.70 -7.89
CA GLU A 178 6.77 2.96 -9.14
C GLU A 178 5.73 3.52 -10.13
N ALA A 179 4.48 3.69 -9.69
CA ALA A 179 3.39 4.16 -10.54
C ALA A 179 3.60 5.58 -11.08
N ALA A 180 4.36 6.41 -10.37
CA ALA A 180 4.72 7.76 -10.78
C ALA A 180 6.15 7.87 -11.35
N VAL A 181 6.86 6.75 -11.54
CA VAL A 181 8.23 6.70 -12.11
C VAL A 181 9.19 7.64 -11.37
N LEU A 182 9.14 7.60 -10.04
CA LEU A 182 10.04 8.35 -9.16
C LEU A 182 11.40 7.64 -9.03
N CYS A 183 12.32 8.26 -8.28
CA CYS A 183 13.62 7.65 -8.01
C CYS A 183 13.48 6.20 -7.45
N PRO A 184 14.28 5.23 -7.95
CA PRO A 184 14.17 3.82 -7.56
C PRO A 184 14.85 3.54 -6.22
N SER A 185 14.61 4.39 -5.22
CA SER A 185 15.27 4.36 -3.92
C SER A 185 14.55 3.47 -2.90
N PHE A 186 13.29 3.10 -3.14
CA PHE A 186 12.54 2.25 -2.21
C PHE A 186 12.95 0.79 -2.31
N TYR A 187 13.08 0.13 -1.16
CA TYR A 187 13.30 -1.31 -1.08
C TYR A 187 12.42 -1.96 -0.02
N ARG A 188 12.12 -3.25 -0.21
CA ARG A 188 11.47 -4.11 0.77
C ARG A 188 12.50 -5.09 1.34
N ALA A 189 12.59 -5.15 2.66
CA ALA A 189 13.38 -6.12 3.40
C ALA A 189 12.45 -7.03 4.22
N ASP A 190 12.65 -8.34 4.09
CA ASP A 190 11.89 -9.34 4.83
C ASP A 190 12.61 -9.71 6.12
N ILE A 191 11.98 -9.44 7.26
CA ILE A 191 12.48 -9.83 8.58
C ILE A 191 11.87 -11.18 8.94
N ILE A 192 12.71 -12.22 8.99
CA ILE A 192 12.30 -13.59 9.33
C ILE A 192 12.45 -13.81 10.84
N TYR A 193 11.35 -14.17 11.49
CA TYR A 193 11.29 -14.64 12.87
C TYR A 193 11.24 -16.16 12.90
N ASN A 194 11.94 -16.78 13.85
CA ASN A 194 12.12 -18.24 13.96
C ASN A 194 12.59 -18.88 12.64
N PRO A 195 13.79 -18.51 12.14
CA PRO A 195 14.28 -18.99 10.85
C PRO A 195 14.57 -20.49 10.88
N THR A 196 14.19 -21.18 9.81
CA THR A 196 14.48 -22.60 9.59
C THR A 196 15.95 -22.83 9.24
N GLY A 197 16.41 -24.08 9.27
CA GLY A 197 17.75 -24.44 8.81
C GLY A 197 18.02 -24.01 7.37
N PHE A 198 16.99 -24.13 6.50
CA PHE A 198 17.06 -23.68 5.11
C PHE A 198 17.19 -22.16 4.99
N ASP A 199 16.44 -21.38 5.78
CA ASP A 199 16.55 -19.92 5.77
C ASP A 199 17.98 -19.47 6.11
N ARG A 200 18.58 -20.10 7.12
CA ARG A 200 19.96 -19.81 7.54
C ARG A 200 20.98 -20.22 6.48
N PHE A 201 20.78 -21.37 5.82
CA PHE A 201 21.62 -21.79 4.71
C PHE A 201 21.56 -20.80 3.54
N MET A 202 20.35 -20.42 3.11
CA MET A 202 20.16 -19.44 2.04
C MET A 202 20.73 -18.07 2.40
N ALA A 203 20.63 -17.64 3.64
CA ALA A 203 21.25 -16.39 4.10
C ALA A 203 22.78 -16.43 3.96
N ARG A 204 23.43 -17.54 4.29
CA ARG A 204 24.89 -17.71 4.11
C ARG A 204 25.30 -17.67 2.64
N VAL A 205 24.57 -18.38 1.78
CA VAL A 205 24.83 -18.38 0.33
C VAL A 205 24.69 -16.97 -0.24
N ARG A 206 23.59 -16.27 0.09
CA ARG A 206 23.36 -14.88 -0.34
C ARG A 206 24.48 -13.97 0.15
N GLY A 207 24.87 -14.07 1.42
CA GLY A 207 25.98 -13.29 1.99
C GLY A 207 27.30 -13.52 1.27
N ALA A 208 27.64 -14.77 0.96
CA ALA A 208 28.87 -15.11 0.22
C ALA A 208 28.88 -14.52 -1.20
N VAL A 209 27.76 -14.63 -1.92
CA VAL A 209 27.63 -14.07 -3.27
C VAL A 209 27.69 -12.54 -3.26
N ILE A 210 26.93 -11.89 -2.37
CA ILE A 210 26.93 -10.43 -2.24
C ILE A 210 28.33 -9.93 -1.87
N GLY A 211 28.99 -10.56 -0.90
CA GLY A 211 30.35 -10.21 -0.49
C GLY A 211 31.38 -10.37 -1.61
N PHE A 212 31.27 -11.44 -2.41
CA PHE A 212 32.11 -11.62 -3.61
C PHE A 212 31.91 -10.50 -4.64
N LEU A 213 30.65 -10.15 -4.94
CA LEU A 213 30.32 -9.09 -5.89
C LEU A 213 30.77 -7.70 -5.39
N GLN A 214 30.56 -7.39 -4.10
CA GLN A 214 31.02 -6.15 -3.47
C GLN A 214 32.54 -6.05 -3.51
N SER A 215 33.26 -7.12 -3.16
CA SER A 215 34.73 -7.17 -3.21
C SER A 215 35.25 -6.96 -4.63
N ARG A 216 34.61 -7.58 -5.63
CA ARG A 216 34.96 -7.41 -7.05
C ARG A 216 34.72 -5.97 -7.53
N ARG A 217 33.61 -5.34 -7.11
CA ARG A 217 33.33 -3.92 -7.43
C ARG A 217 34.33 -3.00 -6.75
N ALA A 218 34.64 -3.22 -5.48
CA ALA A 218 35.59 -2.42 -4.72
C ALA A 218 37.00 -2.45 -5.35
N ARG A 219 37.48 -3.64 -5.76
CA ARG A 219 38.78 -3.77 -6.48
C ARG A 219 38.85 -3.03 -7.81
N ARG A 220 37.71 -2.73 -8.44
CA ARG A 220 37.63 -2.01 -9.72
C ARG A 220 37.38 -0.51 -9.55
N ARG A 221 37.06 -0.05 -8.34
CA ARG A 221 36.92 1.38 -8.05
C ARG A 221 38.32 2.00 -8.02
N VAL A 222 38.49 3.08 -8.77
CA VAL A 222 39.68 3.93 -8.65
C VAL A 222 39.58 4.63 -7.30
N SER A 223 40.40 4.21 -6.34
CA SER A 223 40.55 4.93 -5.08
C SER A 223 41.53 6.08 -5.32
N PHE A 224 41.05 7.31 -5.22
CA PHE A 224 41.93 8.46 -5.07
C PHE A 224 42.41 8.44 -3.61
N ALA A 225 43.70 8.21 -3.42
CA ALA A 225 44.36 8.30 -2.12
C ALA A 225 44.58 9.77 -1.74
#